data_AF-A0A529HJJ7-F1
#
_entry.id   AF-A0A529HJJ7-F1
#
_cell.length_a   1.000
_cell.length_b   1.000
_cell.length_c   1.000
_cell.angle_alpha   90.00
_cell.angle_beta   90.00
_cell.angle_gamma   90.00
#
_symmetry.space_group_name_H-M   'P 1'
#
loop_
_entity.id
_entity.type
_entity.pdbx_description
1 polymer ?
#
loop_
_entity_poly.entity_id
_entity_poly.type
_entity_poly.pdbx_seq_one_letter_code
_entity_poly.pdbx_strand_id
1 'polypeptide(L)'
;RWAVAHKFPAEQAMTTVQKIDIQVGRTGTLAPVARLAPVTVGGVVVENVTLHNEDYIKGLDSNGLPIRDGIDVRIGDTVVIQRAGDVIPQIVSVVIDKRPADAVPYEFPHTCPICGSPATREINEKTGKEDSRRRCTGELICAAQAVEGLRHFVSRGAMDIEGLGAENIDLFFNAGLIKTAADIFTLKDRRPD
;
A
#
# COMPACT_ATOMS: atom_id res chain seq x y z
N ARG A 1 -1.12 21.07 24.08
CA ARG A 1 -2.28 20.41 23.44
C ARG A 1 -3.53 20.86 24.21
N TRP A 2 -4.29 21.83 23.70
CA TRP A 2 -5.39 22.49 24.44
C TRP A 2 -6.74 22.46 23.70
N ALA A 3 -6.80 21.85 22.51
CA ALA A 3 -8.02 21.70 21.72
C ALA A 3 -8.05 20.34 21.02
N VAL A 4 -9.26 19.89 20.67
CA VAL A 4 -9.53 18.69 19.88
C VAL A 4 -10.58 19.01 18.82
N ALA A 5 -10.47 18.41 17.64
CA ALA A 5 -11.50 18.50 16.61
C ALA A 5 -12.54 17.40 16.83
N HIS A 6 -13.78 17.78 17.16
CA HIS A 6 -14.91 16.85 17.22
C HIS A 6 -15.52 16.72 15.82
N LYS A 7 -15.23 15.61 15.13
CA LYS A 7 -15.69 15.36 13.75
C LYS A 7 -17.11 14.79 13.75
N PHE A 8 -17.85 15.07 12.68
CA PHE A 8 -19.14 14.42 12.41
C PHE A 8 -18.95 12.92 12.09
N PRO A 9 -20.02 12.10 12.20
CA PRO A 9 -19.99 10.73 11.72
C PRO A 9 -19.56 10.66 10.25
N ALA A 10 -18.71 9.69 9.91
CA ALA A 10 -18.23 9.53 8.55
C ALA A 10 -19.34 8.99 7.63
N GLU A 11 -19.45 9.56 6.43
CA GLU A 11 -20.29 9.00 5.39
C GLU A 11 -19.79 7.61 4.96
N GLN A 12 -20.73 6.70 4.71
CA GLN A 12 -20.46 5.33 4.26
C GLN A 12 -21.11 5.06 2.91
N ALA A 13 -20.48 4.22 2.11
CA ALA A 13 -21.09 3.66 0.90
C ALA A 13 -20.68 2.21 0.70
N MET A 14 -21.50 1.47 -0.05
CA MET A 14 -21.20 0.10 -0.47
C MET A 14 -20.58 0.10 -1.86
N THR A 15 -19.57 -0.75 -2.06
CA THR A 15 -18.97 -1.01 -3.36
C THR A 15 -18.41 -2.43 -3.42
N THR A 16 -17.93 -2.86 -4.59
CA THR A 16 -17.38 -4.19 -4.81
C THR A 16 -15.86 -4.14 -4.90
N VAL A 17 -15.17 -5.07 -4.23
CA VAL A 17 -13.73 -5.28 -4.40
C VAL A 17 -13.48 -5.99 -5.73
N GLN A 18 -12.92 -5.29 -6.71
CA GLN A 18 -12.65 -5.82 -8.04
C GLN A 18 -11.33 -6.58 -8.12
N LYS A 19 -10.32 -6.12 -7.39
CA LYS A 19 -8.98 -6.71 -7.37
C LYS A 19 -8.24 -6.31 -6.09
N ILE A 20 -7.22 -7.08 -5.71
CA ILE A 20 -6.24 -6.67 -4.70
C ILE A 20 -4.87 -6.66 -5.38
N ASP A 21 -4.27 -5.47 -5.49
CA ASP A 21 -2.91 -5.28 -5.97
C ASP A 21 -1.93 -5.25 -4.79
N ILE A 22 -0.71 -5.70 -5.01
CA ILE A 22 0.38 -5.57 -4.04
C ILE A 22 1.37 -4.52 -4.52
N GLN A 23 1.48 -3.43 -3.76
CA GLN A 23 2.50 -2.41 -3.94
C GLN A 23 3.73 -2.74 -3.10
N VAL A 24 4.92 -2.64 -3.69
CA VAL A 24 6.19 -2.85 -2.96
C VAL A 24 6.78 -1.50 -2.61
N GLY A 25 6.82 -1.18 -1.31
CA GLY A 25 7.38 0.09 -0.84
C GLY A 25 8.90 0.09 -0.76
N ARG A 26 9.47 1.26 -0.43
CA ARG A 26 10.92 1.49 -0.25
C ARG A 26 11.62 0.43 0.59
N THR A 27 11.05 0.04 1.74
CA THR A 27 11.63 -0.93 2.67
C THR A 27 11.23 -2.36 2.34
N GLY A 28 10.84 -2.63 1.10
CA GLY A 28 10.36 -3.92 0.64
C GLY A 28 8.96 -4.30 1.13
N THR A 29 8.27 -3.49 1.93
CA THR A 29 6.92 -3.81 2.42
C THR A 29 5.96 -4.08 1.27
N LEU A 30 5.34 -5.26 1.28
CA LEU A 30 4.22 -5.60 0.40
C LEU A 30 2.94 -5.02 1.02
N ALA A 31 2.46 -3.92 0.46
CA ALA A 31 1.26 -3.23 0.88
C ALA A 31 0.08 -3.60 -0.04
N PRO A 32 -0.95 -4.29 0.48
CA PRO A 32 -2.12 -4.61 -0.31
C PRO A 32 -3.04 -3.40 -0.49
N VAL A 33 -3.53 -3.21 -1.71
CA VAL A 33 -4.48 -2.16 -2.09
C VAL A 33 -5.66 -2.82 -2.82
N ALA A 34 -6.86 -2.69 -2.28
CA ALA A 34 -8.07 -3.09 -2.97
C ALA A 34 -8.44 -2.05 -4.03
N ARG A 35 -8.63 -2.52 -5.27
CA ARG A 35 -9.31 -1.80 -6.34
C ARG A 35 -10.80 -2.03 -6.18
N LEU A 36 -11.56 -0.95 -6.13
CA LEU A 36 -12.99 -0.94 -5.89
C LEU A 36 -13.71 -0.54 -7.17
N ALA A 37 -14.95 -1.01 -7.34
CA ALA A 37 -15.85 -0.36 -8.28
C ALA A 37 -16.00 1.13 -7.86
N PRO A 38 -15.94 2.08 -8.80
CA PRO A 38 -15.99 3.50 -8.46
C PRO A 38 -17.26 3.84 -7.66
N VAL A 39 -17.09 4.48 -6.50
CA VAL A 39 -18.20 4.86 -5.62
C VAL A 39 -17.96 6.24 -5.02
N THR A 40 -19.02 7.03 -4.82
CA THR A 40 -18.91 8.36 -4.20
C THR A 40 -19.11 8.28 -2.70
N VAL A 41 -18.19 8.86 -1.91
CA VAL A 41 -18.27 8.97 -0.44
C VAL A 41 -17.76 10.34 0.00
N GLY A 42 -18.58 11.14 0.70
CA GLY A 42 -18.19 12.50 1.12
C GLY A 42 -17.84 13.40 -0.07
N GLY A 43 -18.58 13.28 -1.18
CA GLY A 43 -18.40 14.08 -2.39
C GLY A 43 -17.16 13.75 -3.25
N VAL A 44 -16.42 12.67 -2.95
CA VAL A 44 -15.25 12.23 -3.72
C VAL A 44 -15.46 10.81 -4.23
N VAL A 45 -15.01 10.54 -5.47
CA VAL A 45 -15.00 9.20 -6.04
C VAL A 45 -13.83 8.41 -5.47
N VAL A 46 -14.12 7.25 -4.88
CA VAL A 46 -13.15 6.31 -4.31
C VAL A 46 -13.11 5.06 -5.18
N GLU A 47 -11.90 4.73 -5.64
CA GLU A 47 -11.62 3.52 -6.43
C GLU A 47 -10.57 2.63 -5.76
N ASN A 48 -9.91 3.13 -4.71
CA ASN A 48 -8.79 2.47 -4.06
C ASN A 48 -8.90 2.58 -2.55
N VAL A 49 -8.59 1.49 -1.86
CA VAL A 49 -8.50 1.46 -0.41
C VAL A 49 -7.33 0.60 0.03
N THR A 50 -6.56 1.08 1.01
CA THR A 50 -5.48 0.28 1.60
C THR A 50 -6.09 -0.85 2.42
N LEU A 51 -5.51 -2.05 2.28
CA LEU A 51 -5.84 -3.20 3.14
C LEU A 51 -4.77 -3.40 4.21
N HIS A 52 -3.89 -2.41 4.42
CA HIS A 52 -2.82 -2.38 5.45
C HIS A 52 -1.77 -3.50 5.35
N ASN A 53 -2.15 -4.76 5.56
CA ASN A 53 -1.30 -5.95 5.56
C ASN A 53 -2.15 -7.24 5.40
N GLU A 54 -1.49 -8.40 5.40
CA GLU A 54 -2.16 -9.70 5.20
C GLU A 54 -3.07 -10.10 6.38
N ASP A 55 -2.81 -9.61 7.60
CA ASP A 55 -3.64 -9.89 8.78
C ASP A 55 -4.96 -9.09 8.71
N TYR A 56 -4.88 -7.83 8.28
CA TYR A 56 -6.06 -7.01 8.05
C TYR A 56 -6.94 -7.61 6.95
N ILE A 57 -6.39 -8.20 5.90
CA ILE A 57 -7.18 -8.94 4.90
C ILE A 57 -7.91 -10.12 5.54
N LYS A 58 -7.26 -10.83 6.47
CA LYS A 58 -7.85 -11.97 7.21
C LYS A 58 -8.89 -11.56 8.27
N GLY A 59 -9.11 -10.27 8.49
CA GLY A 59 -10.02 -9.82 9.56
C GLY A 59 -9.35 -9.72 10.93
N LEU A 60 -8.06 -9.40 11.00
CA LEU A 60 -7.31 -9.24 12.25
C LEU A 60 -6.69 -7.83 12.37
N ASP A 61 -6.58 -7.31 13.59
CA ASP A 61 -5.82 -6.10 13.91
C ASP A 61 -4.31 -6.38 14.13
N SER A 62 -3.55 -5.34 14.48
CA SER A 62 -2.12 -5.45 14.77
C SER A 62 -1.77 -6.30 16.01
N ASN A 63 -2.74 -6.61 16.85
CA ASN A 63 -2.59 -7.47 18.02
C ASN A 63 -3.06 -8.91 17.76
N GLY A 64 -3.54 -9.21 16.54
CA GLY A 64 -4.14 -10.50 16.18
C GLY A 64 -5.57 -10.66 16.70
N LEU A 65 -6.22 -9.58 17.14
CA LEU A 65 -7.62 -9.61 17.56
C LEU A 65 -8.54 -9.47 16.35
N PRO A 66 -9.72 -10.13 16.35
CA PRO A 66 -10.67 -10.00 15.25
C PRO A 66 -11.13 -8.56 15.04
N ILE A 67 -11.16 -8.14 13.78
CA ILE A 67 -11.84 -6.94 13.29
C ILE A 67 -12.91 -7.36 12.30
N ARG A 68 -13.96 -6.55 12.17
CA ARG A 68 -15.11 -6.87 11.30
C ARG A 68 -15.64 -8.28 11.60
N ASP A 69 -15.75 -8.61 12.88
CA ASP A 69 -16.18 -9.92 13.36
C ASP A 69 -15.34 -11.11 12.87
N GLY A 70 -14.06 -10.88 12.54
CA GLY A 70 -13.15 -11.90 12.01
C GLY A 70 -13.39 -12.21 10.52
N ILE A 71 -14.10 -11.32 9.82
CA ILE A 71 -14.44 -11.51 8.42
C ILE A 71 -13.28 -11.03 7.53
N ASP A 72 -12.84 -11.96 6.66
CA ASP A 72 -11.84 -11.73 5.64
C ASP A 72 -12.38 -10.89 4.47
N VAL A 73 -11.51 -10.20 3.75
CA VAL A 73 -11.85 -9.47 2.52
C VAL A 73 -11.41 -10.30 1.32
N ARG A 74 -12.33 -10.52 0.37
CA ARG A 74 -12.11 -11.29 -0.86
C ARG A 74 -12.35 -10.45 -2.09
N ILE A 75 -11.75 -10.86 -3.20
CA ILE A 75 -12.11 -10.32 -4.52
C ILE A 75 -13.55 -10.75 -4.82
N GLY A 76 -14.36 -9.81 -5.30
CA GLY A 76 -15.80 -9.97 -5.54
C GLY A 76 -16.69 -9.57 -4.36
N ASP A 77 -16.13 -9.36 -3.16
CA ASP A 77 -16.93 -8.97 -2.00
C ASP A 77 -17.58 -7.60 -2.19
N THR A 78 -18.84 -7.49 -1.75
CA THR A 78 -19.45 -6.19 -1.48
C THR A 78 -19.00 -5.73 -0.09
N VAL A 79 -18.39 -4.55 -0.03
CA VAL A 79 -17.81 -3.96 1.19
C VAL A 79 -18.44 -2.61 1.48
N VAL A 80 -18.58 -2.30 2.77
CA VAL A 80 -18.91 -0.96 3.24
C VAL A 80 -17.61 -0.20 3.45
N ILE A 81 -17.46 0.94 2.79
CA ILE A 81 -16.31 1.83 2.97
C ILE A 81 -16.74 3.14 3.61
N GLN A 82 -15.80 3.79 4.28
CA GLN A 82 -15.97 5.15 4.81
C GLN A 82 -14.68 5.94 4.66
N ARG A 83 -14.76 7.27 4.72
CA ARG A 83 -13.57 8.14 4.78
C ARG A 83 -13.23 8.46 6.22
N ALA A 84 -12.13 7.90 6.72
CA ALA A 84 -11.61 8.21 8.05
C ALA A 84 -11.20 9.68 8.12
N GLY A 85 -11.92 10.44 8.95
CA GLY A 85 -11.67 11.85 9.18
C GLY A 85 -11.77 12.70 7.91
N ASP A 86 -12.62 12.31 6.96
CA ASP A 86 -12.86 12.94 5.65
C ASP A 86 -11.64 12.94 4.71
N VAL A 87 -10.66 12.05 4.92
CA VAL A 87 -9.45 12.02 4.07
C VAL A 87 -9.19 10.61 3.52
N ILE A 88 -8.98 9.62 4.39
CA ILE A 88 -8.44 8.32 3.98
C ILE A 88 -9.58 7.29 3.90
N PRO A 89 -9.88 6.69 2.74
CA PRO A 89 -10.87 5.62 2.68
C PRO A 89 -10.40 4.38 3.45
N GLN A 90 -11.34 3.68 4.08
CA GLN A 90 -11.12 2.40 4.77
C GLN A 90 -12.33 1.48 4.63
N ILE A 91 -12.11 0.16 4.67
CA ILE A 91 -13.19 -0.83 4.74
C ILE A 91 -13.68 -0.94 6.18
N VAL A 92 -14.99 -0.79 6.37
CA VAL A 92 -15.67 -0.89 7.66
C VAL A 92 -16.18 -2.31 7.91
N SER A 93 -16.79 -2.92 6.91
CA SER A 93 -17.35 -4.27 6.99
C SER A 93 -17.48 -4.91 5.62
N VAL A 94 -17.67 -6.23 5.60
CA VAL A 94 -18.02 -6.99 4.40
C VAL A 94 -19.49 -7.39 4.49
N VAL A 95 -20.24 -7.23 3.41
CA VAL A 95 -21.65 -7.62 3.33
C VAL A 95 -21.73 -9.09 2.96
N ILE A 96 -21.62 -9.97 3.95
CA ILE A 96 -21.56 -11.43 3.77
C ILE A 96 -22.75 -11.99 2.99
N ASP A 97 -23.96 -11.45 3.19
CA ASP A 97 -25.17 -11.86 2.46
C ASP A 97 -25.07 -11.65 0.94
N LYS A 98 -24.11 -10.81 0.50
CA LYS A 98 -23.82 -10.52 -0.90
C LYS A 98 -22.51 -11.13 -1.39
N ARG A 99 -21.84 -11.96 -0.58
CA ARG A 99 -20.59 -12.62 -0.99
C ARG A 99 -20.90 -13.61 -2.13
N PRO A 100 -20.23 -13.50 -3.29
CA PRO A 100 -20.39 -14.47 -4.37
C PRO A 100 -20.02 -15.88 -3.90
N ALA A 101 -20.73 -16.89 -4.37
CA ALA A 101 -20.51 -18.29 -3.97
C ALA A 101 -19.14 -18.83 -4.39
N ASP A 102 -18.54 -18.23 -5.43
CA ASP A 102 -17.21 -18.53 -5.97
C ASP A 102 -16.09 -17.65 -5.36
N ALA A 103 -16.41 -16.77 -4.40
CA ALA A 103 -15.41 -15.90 -3.77
C ALA A 103 -14.45 -16.71 -2.89
N VAL A 104 -13.18 -16.75 -3.30
CA VAL A 104 -12.09 -17.45 -2.60
C VAL A 104 -11.35 -16.53 -1.62
N PRO A 105 -10.85 -17.05 -0.48
CA PRO A 105 -9.94 -16.31 0.40
C PRO A 105 -8.73 -15.77 -0.40
N TYR A 106 -8.29 -14.55 -0.07
CA TYR A 106 -7.15 -13.96 -0.74
C TYR A 106 -5.84 -14.59 -0.27
N GLU A 107 -5.08 -15.16 -1.19
CA GLU A 107 -3.73 -15.68 -0.93
C GLU A 107 -2.69 -14.57 -1.06
N PHE A 108 -2.10 -14.17 0.06
CA PHE A 108 -1.07 -13.15 0.07
C PHE A 108 0.24 -13.69 -0.51
N PRO A 109 0.92 -12.98 -1.42
CA PRO A 109 2.07 -13.55 -2.11
C PRO A 109 3.29 -13.70 -1.19
N HIS A 110 3.94 -14.85 -1.30
CA HIS A 110 5.21 -15.18 -0.62
C HIS A 110 6.44 -14.82 -1.44
N THR A 111 6.25 -14.29 -2.64
CA THR A 111 7.29 -13.79 -3.54
C THR A 111 6.96 -12.36 -3.96
N CYS A 112 7.98 -11.52 -4.10
CA CYS A 112 7.82 -10.16 -4.55
C CYS A 112 7.29 -10.14 -6.00
N PRO A 113 6.17 -9.45 -6.28
CA PRO A 113 5.60 -9.39 -7.63
C PRO A 113 6.45 -8.54 -8.60
N ILE A 114 7.45 -7.82 -8.10
CA ILE A 114 8.31 -6.94 -8.90
C ILE A 114 9.61 -7.62 -9.32
N CYS A 115 10.31 -8.26 -8.37
CA CYS A 115 11.65 -8.83 -8.61
C CYS A 115 11.73 -10.34 -8.41
N GLY A 116 10.63 -11.01 -8.04
CA GLY A 116 10.59 -12.45 -7.81
C GLY A 116 11.29 -12.94 -6.54
N SER A 117 11.99 -12.07 -5.81
CA SER A 117 12.66 -12.44 -4.55
C SER A 117 11.67 -12.93 -3.49
N PRO A 118 12.11 -13.76 -2.52
CA PRO A 118 11.28 -14.15 -1.39
C PRO A 118 10.69 -12.94 -0.65
N ALA A 119 9.46 -13.09 -0.18
CA ALA A 119 8.78 -12.10 0.65
C ALA A 119 8.46 -12.72 2.01
N THR A 120 9.15 -12.29 3.05
CA THR A 120 9.12 -12.90 4.38
C THR A 120 8.62 -11.91 5.42
N ARG A 121 8.15 -12.42 6.56
CA ARG A 121 7.92 -11.63 7.75
C ARG A 121 9.09 -11.89 8.70
N GLU A 122 9.68 -10.82 9.22
CA GLU A 122 10.78 -10.93 10.16
C GLU A 122 10.24 -11.20 11.56
N ILE A 123 11.01 -11.94 12.35
CA ILE A 123 10.72 -12.15 13.77
C ILE A 123 11.45 -11.06 14.54
N ASN A 124 10.70 -10.29 15.33
CA ASN A 124 11.31 -9.35 16.25
C ASN A 124 12.03 -10.11 17.37
N GLU A 125 13.36 -10.05 17.39
CA GLU A 125 14.20 -10.80 18.33
C GLU A 125 13.88 -10.51 19.81
N LYS A 126 13.41 -9.30 20.14
CA LYS A 126 13.13 -8.91 21.53
C LYS A 126 11.79 -9.42 22.02
N THR A 127 10.78 -9.44 21.15
CA THR A 127 9.41 -9.81 21.53
C THR A 127 9.04 -11.23 21.11
N GLY A 128 9.84 -11.85 20.23
CA GLY A 128 9.53 -13.12 19.57
C GLY A 128 8.34 -13.04 18.61
N LYS A 129 7.78 -11.84 18.37
CA LYS A 129 6.61 -11.65 17.51
C LYS A 129 7.02 -11.47 16.06
N GLU A 130 6.31 -12.16 15.17
CA GLU A 130 6.41 -11.94 13.73
C GLU A 130 5.87 -10.54 13.37
N ASP A 131 6.53 -9.85 12.45
CA ASP A 131 6.05 -8.56 11.94
C ASP A 131 4.76 -8.75 11.14
N SER A 132 3.77 -7.91 11.43
CA SER A 132 2.53 -7.78 10.65
C SER A 132 2.76 -7.52 9.16
N ARG A 133 3.92 -6.99 8.76
CA ARG A 133 4.24 -6.65 7.36
C ARG A 133 5.20 -7.66 6.76
N ARG A 134 4.76 -8.28 5.66
CA ARG A 134 5.63 -9.05 4.77
C ARG A 134 6.50 -8.10 3.94
N ARG A 135 7.79 -8.41 3.80
CA ARG A 135 8.76 -7.62 3.06
C ARG A 135 9.51 -8.45 2.02
N CYS A 136 9.71 -7.86 0.86
CA CYS A 136 10.60 -8.34 -0.18
C CYS A 136 12.06 -8.30 0.31
N THR A 137 12.75 -9.43 0.28
CA THR A 137 14.17 -9.55 0.66
C THR A 137 15.14 -9.21 -0.48
N GLY A 138 14.61 -8.84 -1.66
CA GLY A 138 15.42 -8.54 -2.84
C GLY A 138 16.31 -7.30 -2.71
N GLU A 139 16.06 -6.41 -1.75
CA GLU A 139 16.83 -5.19 -1.50
C GLU A 139 17.35 -4.52 -2.79
N LEU A 140 18.65 -4.67 -3.08
CA LEU A 140 19.36 -4.08 -4.21
C LEU A 140 18.88 -4.54 -5.59
N ILE A 141 18.34 -5.76 -5.71
CA ILE A 141 17.82 -6.27 -7.00
C ILE A 141 16.36 -5.87 -7.23
N CYS A 142 15.68 -5.36 -6.22
CA CYS A 142 14.27 -4.97 -6.34
C CYS A 142 14.15 -3.55 -6.90
N ALA A 143 13.75 -3.45 -8.18
CA ALA A 143 13.53 -2.17 -8.84
C ALA A 143 12.57 -1.25 -8.07
N ALA A 144 11.49 -1.81 -7.49
CA ALA A 144 10.56 -1.02 -6.69
C ALA A 144 11.22 -0.42 -5.44
N GLN A 145 12.08 -1.18 -4.73
CA GLN A 145 12.79 -0.65 -3.56
C GLN A 145 13.78 0.45 -3.97
N ALA A 146 14.49 0.26 -5.08
CA ALA A 146 15.41 1.26 -5.61
C ALA A 146 14.67 2.57 -6.00
N VAL A 147 13.60 2.47 -6.79
CA VAL A 147 12.78 3.61 -7.23
C VAL A 147 12.15 4.34 -6.04
N GLU A 148 11.51 3.61 -5.12
CA GLU A 148 10.91 4.21 -3.93
C GLU A 148 11.97 4.80 -2.97
N GLY A 149 13.18 4.24 -2.96
CA GLY A 149 14.35 4.80 -2.28
C GLY A 149 14.75 6.15 -2.86
N LEU A 150 14.84 6.25 -4.19
CA LEU A 150 15.12 7.50 -4.89
C LEU A 150 14.02 8.54 -4.67
N ARG A 151 12.75 8.15 -4.79
CA ARG A 151 11.59 9.01 -4.51
C ARG A 151 11.61 9.56 -3.08
N HIS A 152 11.97 8.72 -2.11
CA HIS A 152 12.15 9.20 -0.74
C HIS A 152 13.33 10.17 -0.62
N PHE A 153 14.47 9.87 -1.24
CA PHE A 153 15.66 10.70 -1.17
C PHE A 153 15.39 12.13 -1.64
N VAL A 154 14.64 12.30 -2.72
CA VAL A 154 14.29 13.62 -3.30
C VAL A 154 13.11 14.31 -2.60
N SER A 155 12.39 13.61 -1.72
CA SER A 155 11.19 14.14 -1.08
C SER A 155 11.48 15.34 -0.15
N ARG A 156 10.43 16.12 0.12
CA ARG A 156 10.46 17.30 1.00
C ARG A 156 11.01 17.04 2.41
N GLY A 157 10.82 15.83 2.93
CA GLY A 157 11.33 15.43 4.25
C GLY A 157 12.76 14.90 4.26
N ALA A 158 13.43 14.90 3.10
CA ALA A 158 14.78 14.38 2.91
C ALA A 158 15.68 15.47 2.30
N MET A 159 16.13 15.31 1.05
CA MET A 159 16.98 16.30 0.38
C MET A 159 16.22 17.46 -0.26
N ASP A 160 14.88 17.40 -0.30
CA ASP A 160 14.00 18.47 -0.80
C ASP A 160 14.38 18.96 -2.22
N ILE A 161 14.52 18.03 -3.16
CA ILE A 161 14.89 18.34 -4.55
C ILE A 161 13.61 18.58 -5.34
N GLU A 162 13.15 19.84 -5.34
CA GLU A 162 11.99 20.26 -6.10
C GLU A 162 12.16 20.02 -7.62
N GLY A 163 11.08 19.63 -8.29
CA GLY A 163 11.08 19.31 -9.73
C GLY A 163 11.48 17.89 -10.09
N LEU A 164 12.12 17.14 -9.18
CA LEU A 164 12.46 15.73 -9.38
C LEU A 164 11.39 14.81 -8.77
N GLY A 165 10.18 14.85 -9.33
CA GLY A 165 9.03 14.08 -8.85
C GLY A 165 9.05 12.60 -9.25
N ALA A 166 8.02 11.85 -8.82
CA ALA A 166 7.88 10.41 -9.03
C ALA A 166 8.01 10.00 -10.52
N GLU A 167 7.36 10.74 -11.42
CA GLU A 167 7.40 10.46 -12.87
C GLU A 167 8.81 10.62 -13.45
N ASN A 168 9.54 11.66 -13.05
CA ASN A 168 10.92 11.89 -13.51
C ASN A 168 11.88 10.83 -12.96
N ILE A 169 11.70 10.42 -11.69
CA ILE A 169 12.48 9.32 -11.12
C ILE A 169 12.25 8.03 -11.90
N ASP A 170 10.99 7.67 -12.18
CA ASP A 170 10.67 6.47 -12.95
C ASP A 170 11.27 6.53 -14.36
N LEU A 171 11.13 7.68 -15.03
CA LEU A 171 11.66 7.90 -16.37
C LEU A 171 13.18 7.70 -16.39
N PHE A 172 13.92 8.38 -15.51
CA PHE A 172 15.38 8.30 -15.48
C PHE A 172 15.88 6.93 -15.01
N PHE A 173 15.17 6.27 -14.08
CA PHE A 173 15.51 4.93 -13.64
C PHE A 173 15.32 3.91 -14.76
N ASN A 174 14.18 3.94 -15.47
CA ASN A 174 13.90 3.05 -16.58
C ASN A 174 14.82 3.29 -17.78
N ALA A 175 15.26 4.53 -18.00
CA ALA A 175 16.27 4.87 -18.99
C ALA A 175 17.70 4.47 -18.57
N GLY A 176 17.89 3.98 -17.35
CA GLY A 176 19.21 3.62 -16.80
C GLY A 176 20.11 4.81 -16.47
N LEU A 177 19.57 6.03 -16.46
CA LEU A 177 20.30 7.27 -16.19
C LEU A 177 20.58 7.46 -14.69
N ILE A 178 19.70 6.97 -13.82
CA ILE A 178 19.89 6.91 -12.37
C ILE A 178 19.61 5.51 -11.85
N LYS A 179 20.48 5.00 -10.98
CA LYS A 179 20.27 3.75 -10.24
C LYS A 179 20.43 3.96 -8.74
N THR A 180 21.19 4.97 -8.36
CA THR A 180 21.48 5.36 -6.98
C THR A 180 21.29 6.86 -6.79
N ALA A 181 21.18 7.31 -5.54
CA ALA A 181 21.03 8.73 -5.24
C ALA A 181 22.22 9.59 -5.73
N ALA A 182 23.43 9.01 -5.79
CA ALA A 182 24.62 9.69 -6.29
C ALA A 182 24.52 10.04 -7.78
N ASP A 183 23.80 9.24 -8.57
CA ASP A 183 23.64 9.45 -10.01
C ASP A 183 22.90 10.75 -10.32
N ILE A 184 22.01 11.19 -9.42
CA ILE A 184 21.24 12.43 -9.56
C ILE A 184 22.18 13.64 -9.72
N PHE A 185 23.27 13.69 -8.94
CA PHE A 185 24.20 14.82 -8.95
C PHE A 185 25.16 14.84 -10.16
N THR A 186 25.17 13.75 -10.94
CA THR A 186 25.97 13.59 -12.16
C THR A 186 25.12 13.55 -13.43
N LEU A 187 23.80 13.77 -13.32
CA LEU A 187 22.87 13.76 -14.47
C LEU A 187 23.26 14.75 -15.58
N LYS A 188 23.82 15.91 -15.21
CA LYS A 188 24.28 16.92 -16.17
C LYS A 188 25.30 16.38 -17.17
N ASP A 189 26.11 15.40 -16.76
CA ASP A 189 27.20 14.83 -17.55
C ASP A 189 26.69 13.75 -18.53
N ARG A 190 25.40 13.39 -18.44
CA ARG A 190 24.73 12.36 -19.26
C ARG A 190 23.74 12.94 -20.28
N ARG A 191 23.76 14.25 -20.50
CA ARG A 191 22.90 14.91 -21.48
C ARG A 191 23.39 14.56 -22.90
N PRO A 192 22.53 13.99 -23.78
CA PRO A 192 22.89 13.89 -25.18
C PRO A 192 23.07 15.29 -25.78
N ASP A 193 24.05 15.43 -26.69
CA ASP A 193 24.26 16.66 -27.48
C ASP A 193 23.01 17.06 -28.29
#